data_AF-A0A939BBN0-F1
#
_entry.id   AF-A0A939BBN0-F1
#
_cell.length_a   1.000
_cell.length_b   1.000
_cell.length_c   1.000
_cell.angle_alpha   90.00
_cell.angle_beta   90.00
_cell.angle_gamma   90.00
#
_symmetry.space_group_name_H-M   'P 1'
#
loop_
_entity.id
_entity.type
_entity.pdbx_description
1 polymer ?
#
loop_
_entity_poly.entity_id
_entity_poly.type
_entity_poly.pdbx_seq_one_letter_code
_entity_poly.pdbx_strand_id
1 'polypeptide(L)'
;MFGIMLKKERDDYYMKDKGQFQEWPDDKLCPCGSGKVYGECCKKKSFSYGMSERGVIKKVPLSDEAMDILDCLKSQFREYYGRDPKEEYVFSFLPIYNDRSLLSLVNALQKAGMPEEKIYATYKMDGLMPFEDRLDQISEQDLQEYEEWCEAYRTAVNGELQHTTNALQYVVLANSYLEDNLDYTNEALISCLNDYIRRHSGSLNIREFEMKTEKDYCMFSALKTIKTIESIRQLREINLPECIYALARSIFENYMYLCAINGKRGFFDERLLPRIDKENYCFAKKKDGSVNYRKIIYISTGKIQDAEVGNAELKKYLFCSEDQEIYGIFYRQACQYVHVDVLSAKSYFSVVDPYDEVNPTLIAELITDVLAVMLLDQLRRNPTVGDQFREDAKYLCGQLYDKLASCLEIARTDPEHQNAVLDLLVERLKVRE
;
A
#
# COMPACT_ATOMS: atom_id res chain seq x y z
N MET A 1 15.97 36.30 5.81
CA MET A 1 15.30 36.94 6.96
C MET A 1 13.91 37.41 6.49
N PHE A 2 12.88 36.85 7.11
CA PHE A 2 11.43 37.03 6.94
C PHE A 2 10.66 36.18 5.91
N GLY A 3 9.80 35.31 6.45
CA GLY A 3 8.43 35.09 5.97
C GLY A 3 8.19 33.80 5.18
N ILE A 4 8.10 32.64 5.84
CA ILE A 4 7.24 31.58 5.31
C ILE A 4 5.83 31.92 5.78
N MET A 5 4.95 32.27 4.83
CA MET A 5 3.51 32.36 5.07
C MET A 5 2.97 30.93 5.21
N LEU A 6 2.52 30.57 6.41
CA LEU A 6 1.72 29.37 6.65
C LEU A 6 0.26 29.75 6.35
N LYS A 7 -0.23 29.50 5.13
CA LYS A 7 -1.66 29.69 4.80
C LYS A 7 -2.41 28.38 5.05
N LYS A 8 -3.39 28.40 5.95
CA LYS A 8 -4.27 27.28 6.35
C LYS A 8 -5.26 26.83 5.26
N GLU A 9 -5.08 27.20 3.99
CA GLU A 9 -6.10 26.94 2.94
C GLU A 9 -5.61 26.25 1.66
N ARG A 10 -4.34 25.87 1.59
CA ARG A 10 -3.67 25.01 0.57
C ARG A 10 -2.17 25.16 0.79
N ASP A 11 -1.42 24.07 0.65
CA ASP A 11 0.02 23.92 0.88
C ASP A 11 0.96 24.77 -0.01
N ASP A 12 0.58 26.01 -0.30
CA ASP A 12 1.24 26.86 -1.26
C ASP A 12 2.24 27.80 -0.57
N TYR A 13 3.42 27.26 -0.24
CA TYR A 13 4.56 28.04 0.27
C TYR A 13 5.38 28.59 -0.89
N TYR A 14 5.49 29.92 -1.02
CA TYR A 14 6.25 30.56 -2.11
C TYR A 14 7.60 31.10 -1.65
N MET A 15 8.62 31.02 -2.51
CA MET A 15 9.99 31.49 -2.23
C MET A 15 10.15 33.03 -2.19
N LYS A 16 9.13 33.81 -2.60
CA LYS A 16 9.12 35.28 -2.52
C LYS A 16 7.72 35.82 -2.21
N ASP A 17 7.60 36.59 -1.13
CA ASP A 17 6.50 37.55 -0.95
C ASP A 17 7.05 38.98 -1.05
N LYS A 18 6.33 39.86 -1.76
CA LYS A 18 6.66 41.28 -1.94
C LYS A 18 5.74 42.20 -1.14
N GLY A 19 4.80 41.66 -0.37
CA GLY A 19 3.88 42.45 0.46
C GLY A 19 4.57 43.16 1.63
N GLN A 20 4.14 44.39 1.92
CA GLN A 20 4.52 45.06 3.18
C GLN A 20 3.76 44.40 4.34
N PHE A 21 4.50 43.76 5.26
CA PHE A 21 3.93 43.25 6.50
C PHE A 21 3.62 44.42 7.45
N GLN A 22 2.34 44.63 7.76
CA GLN A 22 1.92 45.54 8.80
C GLN A 22 1.44 44.75 10.01
N GLU A 23 2.08 44.93 11.16
CA GLU A 23 1.72 44.20 12.38
C GLU A 23 0.28 44.49 12.83
N TRP A 24 -0.38 43.47 13.40
CA TRP A 24 -1.75 43.58 13.89
C TRP A 24 -1.86 44.56 15.08
N PRO A 25 -2.92 45.39 15.16
CA PRO A 25 -3.07 46.33 16.26
C PRO A 25 -3.29 45.67 17.62
N ASP A 26 -2.62 46.18 18.65
CA ASP A 26 -2.63 45.64 20.02
C ASP A 26 -4.02 45.61 20.67
N ASP A 27 -4.82 46.63 20.39
CA ASP A 27 -6.14 46.90 20.95
C ASP A 27 -7.25 46.10 20.27
N LYS A 28 -6.96 45.47 19.13
CA LYS A 28 -7.90 44.62 18.42
C LYS A 28 -7.89 43.20 18.97
N LEU A 29 -8.99 42.49 18.77
CA LEU A 29 -9.07 41.06 19.05
C LEU A 29 -7.95 40.31 18.31
N CYS A 30 -7.35 39.36 19.03
CA CYS A 30 -6.25 38.57 18.52
C CYS A 30 -6.72 37.68 17.37
N PRO A 31 -6.01 37.65 16.22
CA PRO A 31 -6.41 36.83 15.09
C PRO A 31 -6.38 35.32 15.31
N CYS A 32 -5.78 34.83 16.41
CA CYS A 32 -5.79 33.40 16.73
C CYS A 32 -7.17 32.89 17.19
N GLY A 33 -8.14 33.77 17.43
CA GLY A 33 -9.50 33.36 17.82
C GLY A 33 -9.70 33.14 19.32
N SER A 34 -8.69 33.37 20.17
CA SER A 34 -8.76 33.19 21.62
C SER A 34 -9.73 34.10 22.37
N GLY A 35 -10.34 35.09 21.68
CA GLY A 35 -11.21 36.10 22.29
C GLY A 35 -10.50 37.20 23.10
N LYS A 36 -9.17 37.11 23.27
CA LYS A 36 -8.34 38.13 23.94
C LYS A 36 -7.89 39.22 22.97
N VAL A 37 -7.49 40.39 23.47
CA VAL A 37 -6.82 41.43 22.64
C VAL A 37 -5.41 40.99 22.25
N TYR A 38 -4.93 41.37 21.06
CA TYR A 38 -3.66 40.91 20.49
C TYR A 38 -2.47 41.24 21.39
N GLY A 39 -2.43 42.46 21.96
CA GLY A 39 -1.36 42.90 22.85
C GLY A 39 -1.22 42.06 24.12
N GLU A 40 -2.30 41.41 24.57
CA GLU A 40 -2.31 40.56 25.76
C GLU A 40 -2.17 39.08 25.45
N CYS A 41 -2.33 38.69 24.18
CA CYS A 41 -2.29 37.31 23.69
C CYS A 41 -1.01 37.06 22.86
N CYS A 42 -1.13 36.85 21.55
CA CYS A 42 -0.03 36.41 20.70
C CYS A 42 1.09 37.45 20.50
N LYS A 43 0.91 38.73 20.86
CA LYS A 43 2.00 39.70 20.77
C LYS A 43 3.20 39.38 21.67
N LYS A 44 2.98 38.62 22.75
CA LYS A 44 4.03 38.21 23.71
C LYS A 44 4.78 36.94 23.28
N LYS A 45 4.39 36.35 22.15
CA LYS A 45 4.97 35.13 21.58
C LYS A 45 6.13 35.47 20.66
N SER A 46 6.92 34.49 20.24
CA SER A 46 8.05 34.71 19.32
C SER A 46 7.66 34.87 17.86
N PHE A 47 6.36 34.81 17.56
CA PHE A 47 5.76 35.11 16.26
C PHE A 47 4.87 36.35 16.34
N SER A 48 4.53 36.91 15.18
CA SER A 48 3.63 38.06 15.07
C SER A 48 2.51 37.81 14.07
N TYR A 49 1.33 38.37 14.33
CA TYR A 49 0.28 38.46 13.31
C TYR A 49 0.37 39.81 12.61
N GLY A 50 0.01 39.83 11.33
CA GLY A 50 -0.06 41.08 10.57
C GLY A 50 -0.99 40.96 9.38
N MET A 51 -1.19 42.09 8.71
CA MET A 51 -1.91 42.18 7.45
C MET A 51 -0.93 42.19 6.29
N SER A 52 -1.26 41.44 5.24
CA SER A 52 -0.67 41.54 3.91
C SER A 52 -1.75 41.76 2.86
N GLU A 53 -1.36 41.91 1.60
CA GLU A 53 -2.30 41.97 0.45
C GLU A 53 -3.20 40.72 0.36
N ARG A 54 -2.81 39.60 0.99
CA ARG A 54 -3.52 38.32 0.98
C ARG A 54 -4.41 38.11 2.22
N GLY A 55 -4.48 39.09 3.12
CA GLY A 55 -5.24 39.01 4.37
C GLY A 55 -4.35 38.86 5.60
N VAL A 56 -4.89 38.25 6.65
CA VAL A 56 -4.17 38.07 7.92
C VAL A 56 -3.15 36.95 7.78
N ILE A 57 -1.90 37.23 8.17
CA ILE A 57 -0.78 36.30 8.07
C ILE A 57 -0.05 36.16 9.42
N LYS A 58 0.47 34.95 9.68
CA LYS A 58 1.32 34.64 10.82
C LYS A 58 2.79 34.64 10.37
N LYS A 59 3.63 35.42 11.05
CA LYS A 59 5.06 35.54 10.78
C LYS A 59 5.85 34.84 11.87
N VAL A 60 6.46 33.71 11.52
CA VAL A 60 7.23 32.85 12.43
C VAL A 60 8.73 32.95 12.11
N PRO A 61 9.62 33.06 13.12
CA PRO A 61 11.06 32.99 12.91
C PRO A 61 11.47 31.59 12.46
N LEU A 62 12.37 31.50 11.49
CA LEU A 62 12.98 30.23 11.08
C LEU A 62 14.22 29.96 11.91
N SER A 63 14.43 28.70 12.30
CA SER A 63 15.69 28.26 12.90
C SER A 63 16.81 28.20 11.85
N ASP A 64 18.06 28.18 12.32
CA ASP A 64 19.23 28.00 11.44
C ASP A 64 19.15 26.68 10.67
N GLU A 65 18.73 25.60 11.34
CA GLU A 65 18.49 24.30 10.70
C GLU A 65 17.46 24.38 9.56
N ALA A 66 16.35 25.09 9.77
CA ALA A 66 15.35 25.27 8.72
C ALA A 66 15.90 26.08 7.54
N MET A 67 16.74 27.09 7.82
CA MET A 67 17.42 27.86 6.78
C MET A 67 18.39 27.00 5.96
N ASP A 68 19.16 26.12 6.61
CA ASP A 68 20.08 25.18 5.94
C ASP A 68 19.31 24.23 5.01
N ILE A 69 18.16 23.72 5.45
CA ILE A 69 17.27 22.89 4.62
C ILE A 69 16.80 23.67 3.39
N LEU A 70 16.37 24.93 3.54
CA LEU A 70 15.93 25.77 2.42
C LEU A 70 17.05 26.01 1.40
N ASP A 71 18.28 26.23 1.86
CA ASP A 71 19.42 26.44 0.97
C ASP A 71 19.85 25.15 0.25
N CYS A 72 19.69 23.99 0.91
CA CYS A 72 19.80 22.69 0.28
C CYS A 72 18.75 22.51 -0.83
N LEU A 73 17.47 22.79 -0.56
CA LEU A 73 16.38 22.69 -1.54
C LEU A 73 16.60 23.61 -2.75
N LYS A 74 17.08 24.85 -2.55
CA LYS A 74 17.43 25.74 -3.67
C LYS A 74 18.59 25.20 -4.50
N SER A 75 19.57 24.59 -3.86
CA SER A 75 20.73 24.01 -4.55
C SER A 75 20.34 22.77 -5.35
N GLN A 76 19.49 21.91 -4.79
CA GLN A 76 18.89 20.77 -5.49
C GLN A 76 18.03 21.23 -6.69
N PHE A 77 17.24 22.29 -6.51
CA PHE A 77 16.45 22.86 -7.61
C PHE A 77 17.33 23.34 -8.77
N ARG A 78 18.42 24.05 -8.45
CA ARG A 78 19.42 24.46 -9.44
C ARG A 78 20.07 23.28 -10.14
N GLU A 79 20.41 22.23 -9.40
CA GLU A 79 20.99 21.02 -9.96
C GLU A 79 20.05 20.36 -10.97
N TYR A 80 18.77 20.21 -10.62
CA TYR A 80 17.81 19.50 -11.47
C TYR A 80 17.31 20.32 -12.66
N TYR A 81 17.17 21.64 -12.51
CA TYR A 81 16.57 22.50 -13.54
C TYR A 81 17.52 23.52 -14.16
N GLY A 82 18.77 23.61 -13.70
CA GLY A 82 19.79 24.51 -14.26
C GLY A 82 19.54 26.01 -14.02
N ARG A 83 18.67 26.37 -13.08
CA ARG A 83 18.32 27.76 -12.75
C ARG A 83 17.90 27.92 -11.30
N ASP A 84 17.95 29.14 -10.77
CA ASP A 84 17.37 29.47 -9.47
C ASP A 84 15.83 29.42 -9.47
N PRO A 85 15.19 29.10 -8.33
CA PRO A 85 13.76 29.24 -8.15
C PRO A 85 13.35 30.72 -8.12
N LYS A 86 12.18 31.02 -8.69
CA LYS A 86 11.52 32.33 -8.77
C LYS A 86 10.22 32.34 -7.98
N GLU A 87 9.16 31.75 -8.53
CA GLU A 87 7.80 31.71 -7.97
C GLU A 87 7.37 30.26 -7.66
N GLU A 88 8.30 29.31 -7.71
CA GLU A 88 8.03 27.92 -7.39
C GLU A 88 7.78 27.72 -5.89
N TYR A 89 7.15 26.57 -5.58
CA TYR A 89 6.90 26.15 -4.22
C TYR A 89 8.21 25.92 -3.47
N VAL A 90 8.22 26.29 -2.18
CA VAL A 90 9.35 26.06 -1.29
C VAL A 90 9.73 24.58 -1.26
N PHE A 91 8.72 23.70 -1.27
CA PHE A 91 8.87 22.24 -1.26
C PHE A 91 8.53 21.61 -2.61
N SER A 92 9.07 22.15 -3.70
CA SER A 92 8.76 21.74 -5.09
C SER A 92 8.91 20.24 -5.40
N PHE A 93 9.70 19.50 -4.62
CA PHE A 93 9.99 18.08 -4.85
C PHE A 93 9.31 17.15 -3.84
N LEU A 94 8.57 17.69 -2.87
CA LEU A 94 7.79 16.84 -1.98
C LEU A 94 6.58 16.26 -2.74
N PRO A 95 6.18 15.01 -2.44
CA PRO A 95 4.97 14.44 -3.01
C PRO A 95 3.74 15.28 -2.61
N ILE A 96 2.95 15.70 -3.60
CA ILE A 96 1.72 16.49 -3.43
C ILE A 96 0.43 15.67 -3.54
N TYR A 97 0.56 14.35 -3.61
CA TYR A 97 -0.56 13.41 -3.77
C TYR A 97 -0.72 12.57 -2.51
N ASN A 98 -1.97 12.17 -2.25
CA ASN A 98 -2.38 11.23 -1.19
C ASN A 98 -1.86 11.60 0.21
N ASP A 99 -1.68 12.89 0.50
CA ASP A 99 -1.14 13.42 1.76
C ASP A 99 0.12 12.70 2.25
N ARG A 100 0.95 12.22 1.31
CA ARG A 100 2.06 11.32 1.61
C ARG A 100 3.05 11.91 2.61
N SER A 101 3.25 13.22 2.59
CA SER A 101 4.13 13.91 3.56
C SER A 101 3.59 13.81 4.98
N LEU A 102 2.29 14.06 5.18
CA LEU A 102 1.64 13.98 6.49
C LEU A 102 1.53 12.53 6.97
N LEU A 103 1.19 11.58 6.09
CA LEU A 103 1.19 10.15 6.43
C LEU A 103 2.60 9.63 6.76
N SER A 104 3.64 10.12 6.07
CA SER A 104 5.03 9.79 6.41
C SER A 104 5.42 10.31 7.80
N LEU A 105 4.93 11.48 8.19
CA LEU A 105 5.09 12.02 9.54
C LEU A 105 4.39 11.12 10.56
N VAL A 106 3.11 10.77 10.35
CA VAL A 106 2.35 9.84 11.22
C VAL A 106 3.13 8.54 11.44
N ASN A 107 3.56 7.88 10.36
CA ASN A 107 4.32 6.63 10.43
C ASN A 107 5.66 6.80 11.20
N ALA A 108 6.36 7.93 11.02
CA ALA A 108 7.60 8.20 11.73
C ALA A 108 7.36 8.38 13.24
N LEU A 109 6.27 9.05 13.63
CA LEU A 109 5.89 9.26 15.03
C LEU A 109 5.49 7.94 15.71
N GLN A 110 4.75 7.07 15.01
CA GLN A 110 4.39 5.74 15.49
C GLN A 110 5.65 4.89 15.72
N LYS A 111 6.58 4.88 14.75
CA LYS A 111 7.88 4.17 14.91
C LYS A 111 8.74 4.75 16.03
N ALA A 112 8.60 6.02 16.35
CA ALA A 112 9.26 6.65 17.49
C ALA A 112 8.59 6.33 18.85
N GLY A 113 7.48 5.59 18.85
CA GLY A 113 6.74 5.22 20.07
C GLY A 113 6.01 6.39 20.70
N MET A 114 5.59 7.38 19.89
CA MET A 114 4.82 8.51 20.40
C MET A 114 3.40 8.06 20.78
N PRO A 115 2.78 8.63 21.84
CA PRO A 115 1.41 8.28 22.21
C PRO A 115 0.42 8.57 21.08
N GLU A 116 -0.43 7.61 20.73
CA GLU A 116 -1.35 7.66 19.58
C GLU A 116 -2.29 8.87 19.62
N GLU A 117 -2.75 9.30 20.80
CA GLU A 117 -3.61 10.47 20.92
C GLU A 117 -2.92 11.76 20.44
N LYS A 118 -1.60 11.83 20.61
CA LYS A 118 -0.79 12.95 20.15
C LYS A 118 -0.51 12.87 18.65
N ILE A 119 -0.35 11.66 18.11
CA ILE A 119 -0.18 11.43 16.67
C ILE A 119 -1.48 11.82 15.94
N TYR A 120 -2.62 11.40 16.47
CA TYR A 120 -3.95 11.77 15.99
C TYR A 120 -4.16 13.29 16.02
N ALA A 121 -3.86 13.94 17.15
CA ALA A 121 -3.96 15.40 17.25
C ALA A 121 -3.05 16.12 16.26
N THR A 122 -1.82 15.65 16.07
CA THR A 122 -0.91 16.21 15.05
C THR A 122 -1.46 16.04 13.64
N TYR A 123 -2.05 14.89 13.31
CA TYR A 123 -2.69 14.68 12.02
C TYR A 123 -3.86 15.63 11.80
N LYS A 124 -4.78 15.76 12.77
CA LYS A 124 -5.94 16.67 12.68
C LYS A 124 -5.54 18.15 12.67
N MET A 125 -4.38 18.47 13.22
CA MET A 125 -3.78 19.81 13.19
C MET A 125 -2.81 20.01 12.02
N ASP A 126 -2.88 19.17 10.98
CA ASP A 126 -2.09 19.27 9.73
C ASP A 126 -0.57 19.35 9.98
N GLY A 127 -0.08 18.45 10.83
CA GLY A 127 1.33 18.32 11.18
C GLY A 127 1.81 19.25 12.30
N LEU A 128 0.95 20.13 12.85
CA LEU A 128 1.31 20.93 14.02
C LEU A 128 1.48 20.01 15.24
N MET A 129 2.67 20.07 15.85
CA MET A 129 3.00 19.32 17.05
C MET A 129 3.62 20.25 18.11
N PRO A 130 3.02 20.36 19.30
CA PRO A 130 3.60 21.11 20.40
C PRO A 130 4.83 20.41 20.98
N PHE A 131 5.99 21.06 20.87
CA PHE A 131 7.23 20.69 21.55
C PHE A 131 7.60 21.75 22.59
N GLU A 132 8.16 21.34 23.73
CA GLU A 132 8.45 22.22 24.88
C GLU A 132 9.29 23.45 24.50
N ASP A 133 10.27 23.27 23.62
CA ASP A 133 11.19 24.31 23.15
C ASP A 133 10.57 25.25 22.10
N ARG A 134 9.34 24.99 21.63
CA ARG A 134 8.64 25.77 20.59
C ARG A 134 7.20 26.16 20.95
N LEU A 135 6.78 25.98 22.20
CA LEU A 135 5.44 26.39 22.67
C LEU A 135 5.20 27.91 22.55
N ASP A 136 6.27 28.70 22.52
CA ASP A 136 6.23 30.14 22.28
C ASP A 136 5.94 30.50 20.81
N GLN A 137 6.01 29.54 19.89
CA GLN A 137 5.68 29.70 18.46
C GLN A 137 4.24 29.29 18.12
N ILE A 138 3.51 28.73 19.09
CA ILE A 138 2.15 28.22 18.93
C ILE A 138 1.17 29.15 19.64
N SER A 139 0.01 29.39 19.03
CA SER A 139 -1.01 30.23 19.66
C SER A 139 -1.70 29.47 20.80
N GLU A 140 -2.26 30.20 21.77
CA GLU A 140 -3.00 29.56 22.87
C GLU A 140 -4.21 28.77 22.36
N GLN A 141 -4.87 29.26 21.30
CA GLN A 141 -6.00 28.59 20.68
C GLN A 141 -5.57 27.27 20.01
N ASP A 142 -4.47 27.27 19.25
CA ASP A 142 -3.99 26.04 18.61
C ASP A 142 -3.56 25.00 19.65
N LEU A 143 -2.97 25.42 20.78
CA LEU A 143 -2.63 24.51 21.90
C LEU A 143 -3.88 23.90 22.54
N GLN A 144 -4.93 24.70 22.71
CA GLN A 144 -6.20 24.22 23.23
C GLN A 144 -6.85 23.23 22.24
N GLU A 145 -6.93 23.58 20.96
CA GLU A 145 -7.48 22.72 19.90
C GLU A 145 -6.70 21.38 19.82
N TYR A 146 -5.37 21.41 19.94
CA TYR A 146 -4.54 20.22 19.99
C TYR A 146 -4.88 19.29 21.17
N GLU A 147 -5.07 19.84 22.37
CA GLU A 147 -5.44 19.04 23.54
C GLU A 147 -6.88 18.51 23.44
N GLU A 148 -7.80 19.29 22.85
CA GLU A 148 -9.17 18.84 22.57
C GLU A 148 -9.16 17.62 21.63
N TRP A 149 -8.30 17.59 20.61
CA TRP A 149 -8.12 16.41 19.76
C TRP A 149 -7.50 15.21 20.49
N CYS A 150 -6.53 15.45 21.38
CA CYS A 150 -5.97 14.39 22.22
C CYS A 150 -7.08 13.77 23.10
N GLU A 151 -7.92 14.60 23.72
CA GLU A 151 -9.01 14.14 24.56
C GLU A 151 -10.12 13.44 23.77
N ALA A 152 -10.45 13.94 22.58
CA ALA A 152 -11.39 13.31 21.67
C ALA A 152 -10.94 11.89 21.31
N TYR A 153 -9.64 11.69 21.01
CA TYR A 153 -9.08 10.37 20.76
C TYR A 153 -9.21 9.47 21.99
N ARG A 154 -8.75 9.93 23.17
CA ARG A 154 -8.81 9.14 24.40
C ARG A 154 -10.24 8.72 24.74
N THR A 155 -11.20 9.63 24.55
CA THR A 155 -12.63 9.36 24.79
C THR A 155 -13.17 8.34 23.79
N ALA A 156 -12.87 8.51 22.51
CA ALA A 156 -13.36 7.64 21.46
C ALA A 156 -12.81 6.21 21.55
N VAL A 157 -11.50 6.06 21.76
CA VAL A 157 -10.82 4.76 21.73
C VAL A 157 -10.99 3.99 23.03
N ASN A 158 -10.94 4.66 24.19
CA ASN A 158 -11.13 4.00 25.50
C ASN A 158 -12.61 3.84 25.90
N GLY A 159 -13.54 4.32 25.08
CA GLY A 159 -14.98 4.12 25.29
C GLY A 159 -15.35 2.63 25.27
N GLU A 160 -16.37 2.25 26.04
CA GLU A 160 -16.88 0.86 26.00
C GLU A 160 -17.38 0.50 24.61
N LEU A 161 -17.06 -0.71 24.15
CA LEU A 161 -17.55 -1.25 22.89
C LEU A 161 -19.07 -1.45 22.98
N GLN A 162 -19.79 -0.71 22.15
CA GLN A 162 -21.24 -0.86 21.97
C GLN A 162 -21.55 -1.59 20.66
N HIS A 163 -22.82 -1.94 20.44
CA HIS A 163 -23.27 -2.56 19.18
C HIS A 163 -22.99 -1.70 17.94
N THR A 164 -22.87 -0.38 18.11
CA THR A 164 -22.40 0.57 17.11
C THR A 164 -21.24 1.34 17.72
N THR A 165 -20.11 1.43 17.01
CA THR A 165 -18.95 2.20 17.45
C THR A 165 -18.73 3.41 16.54
N ASN A 166 -17.93 4.37 16.99
CA ASN A 166 -17.53 5.52 16.17
C ASN A 166 -16.43 5.11 15.17
N ALA A 167 -16.31 5.85 14.06
CA ALA A 167 -15.37 5.54 12.98
C ALA A 167 -13.92 5.41 13.48
N LEU A 168 -13.45 6.35 14.31
CA LEU A 168 -12.10 6.33 14.87
C LEU A 168 -11.81 5.05 15.67
N GLN A 169 -12.69 4.65 16.58
CA GLN A 169 -12.52 3.42 17.36
C GLN A 169 -12.57 2.18 16.47
N TYR A 170 -13.46 2.14 15.47
CA TYR A 170 -13.50 1.05 14.50
C TYR A 170 -12.19 0.94 13.70
N VAL A 171 -11.72 2.05 13.12
CA VAL A 171 -10.53 2.09 12.27
C VAL A 171 -9.28 1.68 13.04
N VAL A 172 -9.09 2.20 14.25
CA VAL A 172 -7.93 1.84 15.10
C VAL A 172 -7.92 0.34 15.41
N LEU A 173 -9.07 -0.21 15.84
CA LEU A 173 -9.17 -1.64 16.18
C LEU A 173 -9.06 -2.53 14.94
N ALA A 174 -9.69 -2.15 13.83
CA ALA A 174 -9.66 -2.90 12.58
C ALA A 174 -8.23 -2.91 12.01
N ASN A 175 -7.57 -1.76 11.91
CA ASN A 175 -6.18 -1.68 11.42
C ASN A 175 -5.24 -2.53 12.27
N SER A 176 -5.30 -2.41 13.61
CA SER A 176 -4.46 -3.21 14.51
C SER A 176 -4.73 -4.71 14.36
N TYR A 177 -6.00 -5.12 14.32
CA TYR A 177 -6.36 -6.53 14.17
C TYR A 177 -5.92 -7.10 12.81
N LEU A 178 -6.12 -6.34 11.73
CA LEU A 178 -5.70 -6.72 10.39
C LEU A 178 -4.18 -6.83 10.32
N GLU A 179 -3.45 -5.83 10.79
CA GLU A 179 -1.98 -5.82 10.73
C GLU A 179 -1.38 -7.04 11.45
N ASP A 180 -1.79 -7.32 12.69
CA ASP A 180 -1.30 -8.46 13.46
C ASP A 180 -1.55 -9.81 12.75
N ASN A 181 -2.73 -9.99 12.17
CA ASN A 181 -3.10 -11.25 11.51
C ASN A 181 -2.47 -11.39 10.11
N LEU A 182 -2.30 -10.29 9.39
CA LEU A 182 -1.64 -10.28 8.07
C LEU A 182 -0.13 -10.51 8.22
N ASP A 183 0.53 -9.89 9.21
CA ASP A 183 1.94 -10.13 9.48
C ASP A 183 2.21 -11.59 9.84
N TYR A 184 1.39 -12.16 10.72
CA TYR A 184 1.45 -13.59 11.02
C TYR A 184 1.24 -14.46 9.76
N THR A 185 0.23 -14.12 8.96
CA THR A 185 -0.13 -14.88 7.74
C THR A 185 1.02 -14.87 6.74
N ASN A 186 1.60 -13.70 6.49
CA ASN A 186 2.77 -13.52 5.64
C ASN A 186 3.96 -14.35 6.11
N GLU A 187 4.31 -14.28 7.40
CA GLU A 187 5.43 -15.05 7.96
C GLU A 187 5.20 -16.55 7.84
N ALA A 188 3.98 -17.02 8.11
CA ALA A 188 3.62 -18.42 8.00
C ALA A 188 3.65 -18.91 6.54
N LEU A 189 3.12 -18.13 5.59
CA LEU A 189 3.15 -18.41 4.16
C LEU A 189 4.60 -18.47 3.65
N ILE A 190 5.41 -17.46 3.94
CA ILE A 190 6.82 -17.41 3.54
C ILE A 190 7.57 -18.61 4.12
N SER A 191 7.36 -18.94 5.39
CA SER A 191 8.02 -20.07 6.04
C SER A 191 7.62 -21.40 5.41
N CYS A 192 6.33 -21.62 5.15
CA CYS A 192 5.82 -22.83 4.53
C CYS A 192 6.31 -23.00 3.08
N LEU A 193 6.29 -21.93 2.28
CA LEU A 193 6.79 -21.94 0.90
C LEU A 193 8.32 -22.16 0.84
N ASN A 194 9.07 -21.63 1.80
CA ASN A 194 10.50 -21.93 1.92
C ASN A 194 10.76 -23.39 2.30
N ASP A 195 9.99 -23.94 3.25
CA ASP A 195 10.06 -25.36 3.59
C ASP A 195 9.69 -26.25 2.40
N TYR A 196 8.67 -25.88 1.63
CA TYR A 196 8.33 -26.53 0.36
C TYR A 196 9.56 -26.63 -0.56
N ILE A 197 10.18 -25.48 -0.86
CA ILE A 197 11.35 -25.41 -1.74
C ILE A 197 12.47 -26.29 -1.19
N ARG A 198 12.78 -26.22 0.11
CA ARG A 198 13.85 -27.01 0.73
C ARG A 198 13.62 -28.52 0.64
N ARG A 199 12.41 -28.99 0.92
CA ARG A 199 12.07 -30.43 0.85
C ARG A 199 12.06 -30.95 -0.59
N HIS A 200 11.76 -30.08 -1.56
CA HIS A 200 11.53 -30.48 -2.95
C HIS A 200 12.71 -30.16 -3.88
N SER A 201 13.67 -29.33 -3.48
CA SER A 201 14.88 -29.03 -4.25
C SER A 201 15.90 -30.18 -4.27
N GLY A 202 15.86 -31.10 -3.31
CA GLY A 202 16.85 -32.18 -3.21
C GLY A 202 18.27 -31.63 -3.11
N SER A 203 19.17 -32.09 -3.99
CA SER A 203 20.56 -31.61 -4.08
C SER A 203 20.77 -30.43 -5.05
N LEU A 204 19.69 -29.86 -5.61
CA LEU A 204 19.81 -28.77 -6.57
C LEU A 204 20.37 -27.51 -5.90
N ASN A 205 21.36 -26.90 -6.54
CA ASN A 205 21.78 -25.55 -6.20
C ASN A 205 20.72 -24.57 -6.73
N ILE A 206 19.89 -24.04 -5.83
CA ILE A 206 18.79 -23.11 -6.17
C ILE A 206 19.30 -21.85 -6.88
N ARG A 207 20.60 -21.51 -6.77
CA ARG A 207 21.21 -20.36 -7.47
C ARG A 207 21.41 -20.58 -8.97
N GLU A 208 21.44 -21.83 -9.42
CA GLU A 208 21.63 -22.23 -10.83
C GLU A 208 20.39 -22.95 -11.37
N PHE A 209 19.21 -22.57 -10.86
CA PHE A 209 17.96 -23.25 -11.13
C PHE A 209 17.51 -23.08 -12.60
N GLU A 210 17.36 -24.22 -13.29
CA GLU A 210 16.71 -24.31 -14.60
C GLU A 210 15.41 -25.12 -14.47
N MET A 211 14.30 -24.54 -14.91
CA MET A 211 13.01 -25.22 -14.85
C MET A 211 12.89 -26.25 -15.98
N LYS A 212 12.75 -27.53 -15.62
CA LYS A 212 12.65 -28.65 -16.59
C LYS A 212 11.44 -29.55 -16.34
N THR A 213 10.89 -29.52 -15.14
CA THR A 213 9.81 -30.41 -14.71
C THR A 213 8.64 -29.66 -14.08
N GLU A 214 7.51 -30.34 -13.94
CA GLU A 214 6.34 -29.81 -13.22
C GLU A 214 6.68 -29.45 -11.76
N LYS A 215 7.53 -30.26 -11.11
CA LYS A 215 8.05 -30.00 -9.77
C LYS A 215 8.87 -28.70 -9.73
N ASP A 216 9.67 -28.45 -10.75
CA ASP A 216 10.43 -27.21 -10.89
C ASP A 216 9.51 -26.00 -11.05
N TYR A 217 8.43 -26.13 -11.83
CA TYR A 217 7.41 -25.08 -11.92
C TYR A 217 6.79 -24.77 -10.56
N CYS A 218 6.45 -25.79 -9.78
CA CYS A 218 5.90 -25.63 -8.44
C CYS A 218 6.89 -24.89 -7.50
N MET A 219 8.19 -25.20 -7.57
CA MET A 219 9.21 -24.46 -6.81
C MET A 219 9.34 -23.01 -7.26
N PHE A 220 9.31 -22.75 -8.57
CA PHE A 220 9.27 -21.39 -9.11
C PHE A 220 8.02 -20.63 -8.65
N SER A 221 6.86 -21.28 -8.65
CA SER A 221 5.59 -20.73 -8.19
C SER A 221 5.67 -20.32 -6.72
N ALA A 222 6.24 -21.17 -5.87
CA ALA A 222 6.47 -20.87 -4.46
C ALA A 222 7.44 -19.68 -4.28
N LEU A 223 8.59 -19.69 -4.97
CA LEU A 223 9.58 -18.62 -4.87
C LEU A 223 9.05 -17.27 -5.36
N LYS A 224 8.29 -17.27 -6.47
CA LYS A 224 7.67 -16.06 -6.99
C LYS A 224 6.68 -15.49 -5.98
N THR A 225 5.88 -16.35 -5.35
CA THR A 225 4.91 -15.94 -4.32
C THR A 225 5.61 -15.34 -3.10
N ILE A 226 6.69 -15.96 -2.59
CA ILE A 226 7.51 -15.39 -1.51
C ILE A 226 7.96 -13.97 -1.86
N LYS A 227 8.59 -13.78 -3.02
CA LYS A 227 9.11 -12.47 -3.45
C LYS A 227 8.01 -11.44 -3.61
N THR A 228 6.83 -11.86 -4.07
CA THR A 228 5.67 -10.96 -4.20
C THR A 228 5.17 -10.52 -2.82
N ILE A 229 5.04 -11.43 -1.86
CA ILE A 229 4.66 -11.10 -0.47
C ILE A 229 5.68 -10.14 0.16
N GLU A 230 6.97 -10.42 0.03
CA GLU A 230 8.04 -9.53 0.54
C GLU A 230 8.00 -8.12 -0.08
N SER A 231 7.58 -8.03 -1.35
CA SER A 231 7.40 -6.74 -2.03
C SER A 231 6.16 -5.99 -1.56
N ILE A 232 5.06 -6.72 -1.30
CA ILE A 232 3.82 -6.14 -0.76
C ILE A 232 4.04 -5.54 0.62
N ARG A 233 4.80 -6.21 1.50
CA ARG A 233 5.17 -5.66 2.82
C ARG A 233 5.86 -4.30 2.70
N GLN A 234 6.78 -4.14 1.74
CA GLN A 234 7.44 -2.86 1.49
C GLN A 234 6.48 -1.80 0.94
N LEU A 235 5.54 -2.17 0.07
CA LEU A 235 4.54 -1.27 -0.48
C LEU A 235 3.52 -0.81 0.57
N ARG A 236 3.19 -1.67 1.53
CA ARG A 236 2.37 -1.34 2.70
C ARG A 236 3.00 -0.23 3.53
N GLU A 237 4.30 -0.34 3.82
CA GLU A 237 5.03 0.67 4.61
C GLU A 237 5.02 2.07 3.99
N ILE A 238 4.92 2.17 2.66
CA ILE A 238 4.88 3.44 1.92
C ILE A 238 3.49 3.82 1.42
N ASN A 239 2.45 3.11 1.88
CA ASN A 239 1.04 3.33 1.61
C ASN A 239 0.64 3.38 0.11
N LEU A 240 1.01 2.34 -0.67
CA LEU A 240 0.71 2.24 -2.11
C LEU A 240 -0.23 1.07 -2.46
N PRO A 241 -1.54 1.17 -2.20
CA PRO A 241 -2.49 0.07 -2.40
C PRO A 241 -2.66 -0.35 -3.87
N GLU A 242 -2.58 0.58 -4.81
CA GLU A 242 -2.68 0.30 -6.25
C GLU A 242 -1.56 -0.63 -6.72
N CYS A 243 -0.36 -0.40 -6.19
CA CYS A 243 0.80 -1.25 -6.47
C CYS A 243 0.64 -2.65 -5.85
N ILE A 244 0.00 -2.76 -4.68
CA ILE A 244 -0.32 -4.05 -4.06
C ILE A 244 -1.31 -4.82 -4.94
N TYR A 245 -2.40 -4.18 -5.39
CA TYR A 245 -3.35 -4.82 -6.33
C TYR A 245 -2.68 -5.28 -7.62
N ALA A 246 -1.80 -4.46 -8.20
CA ALA A 246 -1.04 -4.82 -9.40
C ALA A 246 -0.16 -6.07 -9.18
N LEU A 247 0.46 -6.22 -8.01
CA LEU A 247 1.24 -7.40 -7.63
C LEU A 247 0.36 -8.62 -7.32
N ALA A 248 -0.78 -8.41 -6.66
CA ALA A 248 -1.74 -9.45 -6.29
C ALA A 248 -2.25 -10.21 -7.53
N ARG A 249 -2.41 -9.52 -8.66
CA ARG A 249 -2.70 -10.15 -9.96
C ARG A 249 -1.72 -11.26 -10.30
N SER A 250 -0.44 -11.08 -10.02
CA SER A 250 0.59 -12.08 -10.34
C SER A 250 0.48 -13.35 -9.49
N ILE A 251 0.00 -13.23 -8.25
CA ILE A 251 -0.31 -14.38 -7.38
C ILE A 251 -1.54 -15.11 -7.92
N PHE A 252 -2.58 -14.39 -8.30
CA PHE A 252 -3.78 -15.02 -8.86
C PHE A 252 -3.54 -15.72 -10.20
N GLU A 253 -2.75 -15.12 -11.10
CA GLU A 253 -2.35 -15.79 -12.35
C GLU A 253 -1.54 -17.06 -12.06
N ASN A 254 -0.67 -17.03 -11.04
CA ASN A 254 0.11 -18.18 -10.60
C ASN A 254 -0.78 -19.30 -10.03
N TYR A 255 -1.78 -18.94 -9.22
CA TYR A 255 -2.85 -19.84 -8.77
C TYR A 255 -3.56 -20.51 -9.95
N MET A 256 -3.97 -19.72 -10.96
CA MET A 256 -4.65 -20.23 -12.16
C MET A 256 -3.79 -21.24 -12.94
N TYR A 257 -2.48 -21.03 -13.03
CA TYR A 257 -1.57 -22.00 -13.66
C TYR A 257 -1.47 -23.30 -12.83
N LEU A 258 -1.38 -23.23 -11.51
CA LEU A 258 -1.37 -24.43 -10.66
C LEU A 258 -2.68 -25.20 -10.79
N CYS A 259 -3.83 -24.52 -10.83
CA CYS A 259 -5.12 -25.12 -11.14
C CYS A 259 -5.10 -25.87 -12.49
N ALA A 260 -4.54 -25.26 -13.54
CA ALA A 260 -4.44 -25.90 -14.86
C ALA A 260 -3.52 -27.13 -14.87
N ILE A 261 -2.37 -27.04 -14.18
CA ILE A 261 -1.44 -28.16 -14.03
C ILE A 261 -2.10 -29.33 -13.29
N ASN A 262 -2.79 -29.04 -12.19
CA ASN A 262 -3.48 -30.07 -11.41
C ASN A 262 -4.72 -30.62 -12.14
N GLY A 263 -5.41 -29.79 -12.93
CA GLY A 263 -6.66 -30.12 -13.59
C GLY A 263 -6.50 -30.86 -14.93
N LYS A 264 -5.34 -30.77 -15.59
CA LYS A 264 -5.06 -31.48 -16.85
C LYS A 264 -3.68 -32.11 -16.83
N ARG A 265 -3.66 -33.45 -16.85
CA ARG A 265 -2.43 -34.24 -16.99
C ARG A 265 -1.65 -33.81 -18.24
N GLY A 266 -0.35 -33.57 -18.08
CA GLY A 266 0.55 -33.15 -19.15
C GLY A 266 0.43 -31.67 -19.54
N PHE A 267 -0.37 -30.86 -18.83
CA PHE A 267 -0.48 -29.43 -19.14
C PHE A 267 0.87 -28.72 -19.09
N PHE A 268 1.71 -29.03 -18.09
CA PHE A 268 3.07 -28.48 -18.02
C PHE A 268 3.89 -28.83 -19.27
N ASP A 269 3.96 -30.12 -19.62
CA ASP A 269 4.76 -30.62 -20.76
C ASP A 269 4.25 -30.08 -22.10
N GLU A 270 2.93 -29.93 -22.26
CA GLU A 270 2.31 -29.49 -23.50
C GLU A 270 2.33 -27.96 -23.69
N ARG A 271 2.19 -27.20 -22.60
CA ARG A 271 1.91 -25.74 -22.68
C ARG A 271 3.00 -24.87 -22.08
N LEU A 272 3.76 -25.35 -21.10
CA LEU A 272 4.75 -24.55 -20.35
C LEU A 272 6.19 -24.91 -20.71
N LEU A 273 6.56 -26.19 -20.63
CA LEU A 273 7.89 -26.70 -20.96
C LEU A 273 8.40 -26.22 -22.34
N PRO A 274 7.58 -26.19 -23.41
CA PRO A 274 8.03 -25.76 -24.73
C PRO A 274 8.49 -24.30 -24.80
N ARG A 275 8.15 -23.47 -23.81
CA ARG A 275 8.54 -22.05 -23.74
C ARG A 275 9.92 -21.83 -23.13
N ILE A 276 10.45 -22.83 -22.43
CA ILE A 276 11.65 -22.72 -21.60
C ILE A 276 12.75 -23.70 -22.02
N ASP A 277 12.37 -24.87 -22.54
CA ASP A 277 13.31 -25.88 -23.03
C ASP A 277 13.84 -25.48 -24.42
N LYS A 278 15.03 -24.88 -24.43
CA LYS A 278 15.71 -24.43 -25.66
C LYS A 278 16.39 -25.57 -26.43
N GLU A 279 16.51 -26.75 -25.84
CA GLU A 279 17.16 -27.91 -26.48
C GLU A 279 16.20 -28.60 -27.44
N ASN A 280 14.92 -28.70 -27.07
CA ASN A 280 13.91 -29.39 -27.87
C ASN A 280 12.98 -28.43 -28.64
N TYR A 281 12.95 -27.15 -28.27
CA TYR A 281 12.01 -26.17 -28.82
C TYR A 281 12.69 -24.87 -29.20
N CYS A 282 12.14 -24.19 -30.21
CA CYS A 282 12.53 -22.83 -30.54
C CYS A 282 11.31 -21.99 -30.95
N PHE A 283 11.39 -20.67 -30.74
CA PHE A 283 10.36 -19.76 -31.23
C PHE A 283 10.46 -19.59 -32.75
N ALA A 284 9.31 -19.54 -33.43
CA ALA A 284 9.27 -19.28 -34.85
C ALA A 284 9.87 -17.90 -35.18
N LYS A 285 10.42 -17.74 -36.38
CA LYS A 285 10.86 -16.43 -36.89
C LYS A 285 9.79 -15.82 -37.80
N LYS A 286 9.61 -14.51 -37.71
CA LYS A 286 8.80 -13.73 -38.67
C LYS A 286 9.58 -13.55 -39.98
N LYS A 287 8.90 -13.04 -41.01
CA LYS A 287 9.49 -12.77 -42.34
C LYS A 287 10.68 -11.81 -42.28
N ASP A 288 10.70 -10.90 -41.31
CA ASP A 288 11.77 -9.93 -41.07
C ASP A 288 12.94 -10.48 -40.23
N GLY A 289 12.91 -11.77 -39.86
CA GLY A 289 13.92 -12.40 -39.01
C GLY A 289 13.72 -12.22 -37.51
N SER A 290 12.77 -11.38 -37.07
CA SER A 290 12.46 -11.19 -35.64
C SER A 290 11.75 -12.42 -35.04
N VAL A 291 11.89 -12.60 -33.72
CA VAL A 291 11.29 -13.74 -33.01
C VAL A 291 9.78 -13.57 -32.87
N ASN A 292 9.03 -14.63 -33.18
CA ASN A 292 7.60 -14.73 -32.95
C ASN A 292 7.32 -15.54 -31.67
N TYR A 293 7.22 -14.84 -30.54
CA TYR A 293 6.94 -15.45 -29.23
C TYR A 293 5.58 -16.16 -29.11
N ARG A 294 4.69 -16.02 -30.11
CA ARG A 294 3.37 -16.69 -30.11
C ARG A 294 3.41 -18.10 -30.69
N LYS A 295 4.47 -18.49 -31.38
CA LYS A 295 4.57 -19.78 -32.08
C LYS A 295 5.85 -20.49 -31.68
N ILE A 296 5.71 -21.73 -31.21
CA ILE A 296 6.83 -22.62 -30.87
C ILE A 296 6.93 -23.72 -31.93
N ILE A 297 8.16 -24.07 -32.28
CA ILE A 297 8.51 -25.13 -33.22
C ILE A 297 9.22 -26.24 -32.45
N TYR A 298 8.77 -27.47 -32.62
CA TYR A 298 9.47 -28.66 -32.17
C TYR A 298 10.69 -28.88 -33.08
N ILE A 299 11.91 -28.82 -32.53
CA ILE A 299 13.14 -28.92 -33.33
C ILE A 299 13.22 -30.25 -34.07
N SER A 300 12.81 -31.34 -33.42
CA SER A 300 12.89 -32.70 -33.96
C SER A 300 11.90 -32.99 -35.11
N THR A 301 10.73 -32.33 -35.13
CA THR A 301 9.64 -32.65 -36.07
C THR A 301 9.24 -31.50 -36.99
N GLY A 302 9.69 -30.28 -36.69
CA GLY A 302 9.23 -29.06 -37.37
C GLY A 302 7.77 -28.69 -37.08
N LYS A 303 7.05 -29.44 -36.23
CA LYS A 303 5.66 -29.16 -35.87
C LYS A 303 5.57 -27.80 -35.18
N ILE A 304 4.58 -27.00 -35.56
CA ILE A 304 4.33 -25.68 -34.98
C ILE A 304 3.13 -25.77 -34.02
N GLN A 305 3.25 -25.12 -32.86
CA GLN A 305 2.15 -24.95 -31.91
C GLN A 305 2.04 -23.52 -31.41
N ASP A 306 0.85 -23.17 -30.90
CA ASP A 306 0.62 -21.90 -30.22
C ASP A 306 1.24 -21.90 -28.83
N ALA A 307 2.10 -20.90 -28.59
CA ALA A 307 2.86 -20.73 -27.35
C ALA A 307 2.07 -20.03 -26.25
N GLU A 308 1.04 -19.28 -26.63
CA GLU A 308 0.27 -18.46 -25.72
C GLU A 308 -0.73 -19.32 -24.95
N VAL A 309 -0.70 -19.19 -23.63
CA VAL A 309 -1.71 -19.72 -22.71
C VAL A 309 -2.49 -18.50 -22.22
N GLY A 310 -3.64 -18.24 -22.83
CA GLY A 310 -4.46 -17.09 -22.47
C GLY A 310 -5.26 -17.33 -21.19
N ASN A 311 -5.59 -16.25 -20.48
CA ASN A 311 -6.34 -16.36 -19.21
C ASN A 311 -7.73 -16.99 -19.38
N ALA A 312 -8.36 -16.82 -20.55
CA ALA A 312 -9.62 -17.50 -20.87
C ALA A 312 -9.47 -19.04 -20.97
N GLU A 313 -8.29 -19.54 -21.32
CA GLU A 313 -7.98 -20.99 -21.27
C GLU A 313 -7.80 -21.43 -19.81
N LEU A 314 -6.99 -20.69 -19.04
CA LEU A 314 -6.72 -20.99 -17.63
C LEU A 314 -7.98 -20.98 -16.77
N LYS A 315 -8.92 -20.05 -17.04
CA LYS A 315 -10.21 -19.95 -16.33
C LYS A 315 -10.98 -21.28 -16.31
N LYS A 316 -10.82 -22.12 -17.34
CA LYS A 316 -11.52 -23.41 -17.47
C LYS A 316 -11.10 -24.45 -16.42
N TYR A 317 -9.94 -24.24 -15.79
CA TYR A 317 -9.37 -25.17 -14.81
C TYR A 317 -9.52 -24.67 -13.38
N LEU A 318 -10.15 -23.51 -13.16
CA LEU A 318 -10.40 -22.99 -11.83
C LEU A 318 -11.16 -24.01 -10.97
N PHE A 319 -10.83 -24.05 -9.69
CA PHE A 319 -11.20 -25.15 -8.81
C PHE A 319 -12.72 -25.18 -8.52
N CYS A 320 -13.35 -24.02 -8.38
CA CYS A 320 -14.77 -23.87 -8.08
C CYS A 320 -15.41 -22.70 -8.83
N SER A 321 -16.73 -22.57 -8.75
CA SER A 321 -17.50 -21.46 -9.33
C SER A 321 -17.09 -20.10 -8.77
N GLU A 322 -16.83 -20.05 -7.47
CA GLU A 322 -16.47 -18.86 -6.70
C GLU A 322 -15.14 -18.29 -7.21
N ASP A 323 -14.17 -19.15 -7.57
CA ASP A 323 -12.93 -18.69 -8.21
C ASP A 323 -13.17 -18.00 -9.56
N GLN A 324 -14.18 -18.46 -10.32
CA GLN A 324 -14.53 -17.86 -11.61
C GLN A 324 -15.17 -16.49 -11.43
N GLU A 325 -15.92 -16.29 -10.34
CA GLU A 325 -16.49 -15.00 -9.95
C GLU A 325 -15.40 -14.05 -9.46
N ILE A 326 -14.48 -14.54 -8.61
CA ILE A 326 -13.27 -13.80 -8.20
C ILE A 326 -12.50 -13.36 -9.43
N TYR A 327 -12.28 -14.25 -10.41
CA TYR A 327 -11.66 -13.87 -11.68
C TYR A 327 -12.45 -12.77 -12.40
N GLY A 328 -13.78 -12.78 -12.38
CA GLY A 328 -14.59 -11.77 -13.06
C GLY A 328 -14.44 -10.36 -12.47
N ILE A 329 -14.30 -10.27 -11.14
CA ILE A 329 -14.28 -9.01 -10.39
C ILE A 329 -12.86 -8.59 -10.05
N PHE A 330 -12.12 -9.38 -9.27
CA PHE A 330 -10.78 -9.05 -8.81
C PHE A 330 -9.80 -8.85 -9.97
N TYR A 331 -9.79 -9.78 -10.94
CA TYR A 331 -8.83 -9.69 -12.05
C TYR A 331 -9.05 -8.40 -12.86
N ARG A 332 -10.31 -7.99 -13.06
CA ARG A 332 -10.65 -6.74 -13.74
C ARG A 332 -10.12 -5.55 -12.96
N GLN A 333 -10.39 -5.47 -11.67
CA GLN A 333 -9.94 -4.39 -10.78
C GLN A 333 -8.40 -4.32 -10.76
N ALA A 334 -7.72 -5.42 -10.50
CA ALA A 334 -6.26 -5.47 -10.46
C ALA A 334 -5.61 -5.11 -11.81
N CYS A 335 -6.27 -5.42 -12.94
CA CYS A 335 -5.80 -5.02 -14.27
C CYS A 335 -5.78 -3.50 -14.48
N GLN A 336 -6.65 -2.75 -13.81
CA GLN A 336 -6.72 -1.28 -13.94
C GLN A 336 -5.46 -0.59 -13.41
N TYR A 337 -4.71 -1.26 -12.52
CA TYR A 337 -3.47 -0.74 -11.94
C TYR A 337 -2.21 -1.25 -12.66
N VAL A 338 -2.35 -2.15 -13.65
CA VAL A 338 -1.24 -2.62 -14.50
C VAL A 338 -1.24 -1.91 -15.85
N HIS A 339 -2.41 -1.62 -16.39
CA HIS A 339 -2.57 -0.91 -17.65
C HIS A 339 -2.99 0.53 -17.37
N VAL A 340 -2.63 1.47 -18.25
CA VAL A 340 -3.15 2.84 -18.14
C VAL A 340 -4.66 2.79 -18.34
N ASP A 341 -5.41 2.95 -17.25
CA ASP A 341 -6.86 2.97 -17.22
C ASP A 341 -7.34 4.23 -16.50
N VAL A 342 -8.08 5.08 -17.21
CA VAL A 342 -8.65 6.33 -16.67
C VAL A 342 -9.60 6.06 -15.50
N LEU A 343 -10.23 4.88 -15.44
CA LEU A 343 -11.12 4.51 -14.34
C LEU A 343 -10.37 4.38 -13.00
N SER A 344 -9.06 4.10 -13.03
CA SER A 344 -8.22 4.03 -11.83
C SER A 344 -7.77 5.41 -11.31
N ALA A 345 -7.96 6.48 -12.10
CA ALA A 345 -7.40 7.79 -11.78
C ALA A 345 -7.82 8.30 -10.40
N LYS A 346 -9.06 8.04 -9.97
CA LYS A 346 -9.54 8.45 -8.65
C LYS A 346 -8.66 7.89 -7.53
N SER A 347 -8.24 6.63 -7.60
CA SER A 347 -7.40 5.98 -6.59
C SER A 347 -6.02 6.67 -6.46
N TYR A 348 -5.44 7.13 -7.57
CA TYR A 348 -4.14 7.80 -7.56
C TYR A 348 -4.14 9.22 -6.97
N PHE A 349 -5.32 9.84 -6.80
CA PHE A 349 -5.45 11.20 -6.29
C PHE A 349 -6.27 11.30 -4.99
N SER A 350 -6.94 10.22 -4.58
CA SER A 350 -7.73 10.20 -3.35
C SER A 350 -6.82 10.25 -2.14
N VAL A 351 -7.08 11.19 -1.26
CA VAL A 351 -6.56 11.21 0.10
C VAL A 351 -7.43 10.29 0.95
N VAL A 352 -6.80 9.46 1.75
CA VAL A 352 -7.45 8.55 2.70
C VAL A 352 -7.14 9.06 4.10
N ASP A 353 -8.18 9.34 4.89
CA ASP A 353 -8.01 9.70 6.30
C ASP A 353 -7.70 8.42 7.10
N PRO A 354 -6.49 8.27 7.67
CA PRO A 354 -6.07 7.06 8.38
C PRO A 354 -6.84 6.81 9.69
N TYR A 355 -7.75 7.72 10.06
CA TYR A 355 -8.60 7.62 11.25
C TYR A 355 -10.10 7.57 10.93
N ASP A 356 -10.48 7.63 9.66
CA ASP A 356 -11.87 7.50 9.21
C ASP A 356 -12.07 6.28 8.30
N GLU A 357 -11.02 5.86 7.58
CA GLU A 357 -11.04 4.71 6.68
C GLU A 357 -10.05 3.63 7.14
N VAL A 358 -10.44 2.36 7.03
CA VAL A 358 -9.51 1.23 7.22
C VAL A 358 -8.40 1.33 6.18
N ASN A 359 -7.15 1.12 6.59
CA ASN A 359 -5.98 1.32 5.74
C ASN A 359 -6.11 0.50 4.43
N PRO A 360 -6.20 1.16 3.25
CA PRO A 360 -6.41 0.48 1.99
C PRO A 360 -5.30 -0.50 1.61
N THR A 361 -4.08 -0.29 2.11
CA THR A 361 -2.99 -1.26 1.91
C THR A 361 -3.21 -2.55 2.68
N LEU A 362 -3.78 -2.49 3.89
CA LEU A 362 -4.18 -3.69 4.65
C LEU A 362 -5.31 -4.43 3.92
N ILE A 363 -6.27 -3.73 3.33
CA ILE A 363 -7.33 -4.35 2.53
C ILE A 363 -6.77 -5.04 1.28
N ALA A 364 -5.86 -4.37 0.55
CA ALA A 364 -5.23 -4.95 -0.63
C ALA A 364 -4.33 -6.15 -0.28
N GLU A 365 -3.62 -6.07 0.84
CA GLU A 365 -2.81 -7.18 1.38
C GLU A 365 -3.70 -8.35 1.82
N LEU A 366 -4.80 -8.10 2.55
CA LEU A 366 -5.77 -9.13 2.95
C LEU A 366 -6.29 -9.92 1.75
N ILE A 367 -6.69 -9.23 0.68
CA ILE A 367 -7.10 -9.88 -0.57
C ILE A 367 -5.95 -10.74 -1.11
N THR A 368 -4.72 -10.22 -1.11
CA THR A 368 -3.55 -10.92 -1.62
C THR A 368 -3.21 -12.18 -0.82
N ASP A 369 -3.30 -12.11 0.50
CA ASP A 369 -3.03 -13.21 1.41
C ASP A 369 -4.03 -14.35 1.21
N VAL A 370 -5.32 -14.03 1.02
CA VAL A 370 -6.31 -15.05 0.67
C VAL A 370 -5.94 -15.75 -0.64
N LEU A 371 -5.55 -15.00 -1.67
CA LEU A 371 -5.12 -15.56 -2.95
C LEU A 371 -3.82 -16.39 -2.82
N ALA A 372 -2.91 -15.99 -1.93
CA ALA A 372 -1.67 -16.72 -1.64
C ALA A 372 -1.93 -18.03 -0.89
N VAL A 373 -2.88 -18.06 0.06
CA VAL A 373 -3.31 -19.30 0.73
C VAL A 373 -4.02 -20.23 -0.26
N MET A 374 -4.86 -19.70 -1.15
CA MET A 374 -5.46 -20.48 -2.25
C MET A 374 -4.39 -21.10 -3.16
N LEU A 375 -3.34 -20.34 -3.46
CA LEU A 375 -2.18 -20.82 -4.22
C LEU A 375 -1.45 -21.95 -3.48
N LEU A 376 -1.14 -21.77 -2.19
CA LEU A 376 -0.52 -22.82 -1.37
C LEU A 376 -1.40 -24.08 -1.34
N ASP A 377 -2.72 -23.92 -1.26
CA ASP A 377 -3.67 -25.03 -1.28
C ASP A 377 -3.62 -25.82 -2.60
N GLN A 378 -3.48 -25.14 -3.74
CA GLN A 378 -3.28 -25.81 -5.04
C GLN A 378 -1.88 -26.41 -5.17
N LEU A 379 -0.86 -25.74 -4.64
CA LEU A 379 0.51 -26.24 -4.63
C LEU A 379 0.57 -27.59 -3.89
N ARG A 380 0.00 -27.68 -2.68
CA ARG A 380 0.01 -28.95 -1.91
C ARG A 380 -0.77 -30.07 -2.58
N ARG A 381 -1.79 -29.75 -3.39
CA ARG A 381 -2.62 -30.74 -4.08
C ARG A 381 -1.88 -31.39 -5.25
N ASN A 382 -0.82 -30.75 -5.75
CA ASN A 382 -0.08 -31.26 -6.91
C ASN A 382 0.47 -32.69 -6.68
N PRO A 383 0.40 -33.59 -7.69
CA PRO A 383 0.83 -34.98 -7.52
C PRO A 383 2.32 -35.16 -7.21
N THR A 384 3.17 -34.19 -7.55
CA THR A 384 4.62 -34.27 -7.32
C THR A 384 5.03 -33.93 -5.89
N VAL A 385 4.08 -33.49 -5.06
CA VAL A 385 4.32 -33.06 -3.67
C VAL A 385 4.24 -34.24 -2.71
N GLY A 386 5.26 -34.35 -1.86
CA GLY A 386 5.37 -35.42 -0.87
C GLY A 386 4.28 -35.37 0.21
N ASP A 387 3.85 -36.55 0.68
CA ASP A 387 2.68 -36.72 1.56
C ASP A 387 2.78 -35.93 2.87
N GLN A 388 3.95 -35.92 3.52
CA GLN A 388 4.09 -35.18 4.79
C GLN A 388 3.90 -33.67 4.59
N PHE A 389 4.52 -33.08 3.55
CA PHE A 389 4.33 -31.65 3.28
C PHE A 389 2.87 -31.35 2.90
N ARG A 390 2.21 -32.25 2.17
CA ARG A 390 0.81 -32.12 1.80
C ARG A 390 -0.09 -31.96 3.03
N GLU A 391 0.12 -32.78 4.07
CA GLU A 391 -0.63 -32.69 5.32
C GLU A 391 -0.23 -31.47 6.17
N ASP A 392 1.06 -31.16 6.29
CA ASP A 392 1.56 -29.97 6.99
C ASP A 392 0.95 -28.68 6.41
N ALA A 393 0.99 -28.54 5.08
CA ALA A 393 0.44 -27.40 4.37
C ALA A 393 -1.10 -27.35 4.45
N LYS A 394 -1.78 -28.50 4.43
CA LYS A 394 -3.24 -28.57 4.60
C LYS A 394 -3.66 -28.04 5.97
N TYR A 395 -2.97 -28.45 7.03
CA TYR A 395 -3.21 -27.95 8.38
C TYR A 395 -3.01 -26.42 8.43
N LEU A 396 -1.90 -25.92 7.88
CA LEU A 396 -1.63 -24.49 7.85
C LEU A 396 -2.70 -23.72 7.07
N CYS A 397 -3.08 -24.16 5.86
CA CYS A 397 -4.13 -23.51 5.08
C CYS A 397 -5.44 -23.39 5.87
N GLY A 398 -5.84 -24.44 6.61
CA GLY A 398 -7.02 -24.39 7.47
C GLY A 398 -6.94 -23.29 8.52
N GLN A 399 -5.80 -23.20 9.24
CA GLN A 399 -5.57 -22.15 10.24
C GLN A 399 -5.58 -20.74 9.64
N LEU A 400 -4.93 -20.56 8.48
CA LEU A 400 -4.88 -19.26 7.81
C LEU A 400 -6.25 -18.85 7.26
N TYR A 401 -7.04 -19.79 6.73
CA TYR A 401 -8.40 -19.50 6.30
C TYR A 401 -9.31 -19.02 7.43
N ASP A 402 -9.21 -19.60 8.63
CA ASP A 402 -9.99 -19.14 9.80
C ASP A 402 -9.62 -17.71 10.21
N LYS A 403 -8.31 -17.40 10.21
CA LYS A 403 -7.79 -16.06 10.51
C LYS A 403 -8.24 -15.04 9.47
N LEU A 404 -8.02 -15.33 8.19
CA LEU A 404 -8.36 -14.43 7.09
C LEU A 404 -9.88 -14.24 6.95
N ALA A 405 -10.69 -15.25 7.26
CA ALA A 405 -12.14 -15.10 7.32
C ALA A 405 -12.54 -14.06 8.37
N SER A 406 -11.93 -14.10 9.55
CA SER A 406 -12.19 -13.11 10.62
C SER A 406 -11.78 -11.70 10.18
N CYS A 407 -10.64 -11.56 9.51
CA CYS A 407 -10.20 -10.28 8.92
C CYS A 407 -11.18 -9.75 7.87
N LEU A 408 -11.68 -10.62 6.97
CA LEU A 408 -12.65 -10.24 5.94
C LEU A 408 -13.98 -9.77 6.53
N GLU A 409 -14.46 -10.43 7.59
CA GLU A 409 -15.70 -10.03 8.28
C GLU A 409 -15.56 -8.63 8.91
N ILE A 410 -14.41 -8.35 9.53
CA ILE A 410 -14.12 -7.00 10.04
C ILE A 410 -14.11 -6.01 8.89
N ALA A 411 -13.31 -6.25 7.85
CA ALA A 411 -13.19 -5.34 6.70
C ALA A 411 -14.52 -5.04 6.01
N ARG A 412 -15.43 -6.01 5.93
CA ARG A 412 -16.77 -5.84 5.32
C ARG A 412 -17.74 -5.03 6.18
N THR A 413 -17.44 -4.84 7.46
CA THR A 413 -18.32 -4.11 8.37
C THR A 413 -18.38 -2.61 8.04
N ASP A 414 -17.43 -2.10 7.26
CA ASP A 414 -17.42 -0.72 6.74
C ASP A 414 -18.46 -0.54 5.61
N PRO A 415 -19.59 0.16 5.87
CA PRO A 415 -20.63 0.34 4.86
C PRO A 415 -20.28 1.43 3.83
N GLU A 416 -19.32 2.29 4.12
CA GLU A 416 -18.95 3.43 3.28
C GLU A 416 -17.88 3.04 2.24
N HIS A 417 -16.99 2.11 2.61
CA HIS A 417 -15.87 1.65 1.78
C HIS A 417 -16.04 0.20 1.29
N GLN A 418 -17.21 -0.11 0.74
CA GLN A 418 -17.49 -1.46 0.24
C GLN A 418 -16.56 -1.88 -0.91
N ASN A 419 -16.06 -3.11 -0.82
CA ASN A 419 -15.26 -3.74 -1.87
C ASN A 419 -15.88 -5.08 -2.25
N ALA A 420 -16.41 -5.17 -3.48
CA ALA A 420 -17.11 -6.33 -3.99
C ALA A 420 -16.27 -7.62 -4.00
N VAL A 421 -14.93 -7.51 -3.96
CA VAL A 421 -14.05 -8.68 -3.87
C VAL A 421 -14.15 -9.32 -2.48
N LEU A 422 -14.33 -8.54 -1.40
CA LEU A 422 -14.35 -9.06 -0.03
C LEU A 422 -15.49 -10.07 0.17
N ASP A 423 -16.69 -9.75 -0.32
CA ASP A 423 -17.84 -10.65 -0.26
C ASP A 423 -17.59 -11.99 -0.94
N LEU A 424 -16.99 -11.95 -2.14
CA LEU A 424 -16.64 -13.16 -2.87
C LEU A 424 -15.60 -13.99 -2.14
N LEU A 425 -14.61 -13.35 -1.51
CA LEU A 425 -13.59 -14.05 -0.74
C LEU A 425 -14.18 -14.71 0.51
N VAL A 426 -15.11 -14.07 1.22
CA VAL A 426 -15.80 -14.67 2.36
C VAL A 426 -16.52 -15.95 1.95
N GLU A 427 -17.29 -15.92 0.86
CA GLU A 427 -17.98 -17.12 0.36
C GLU A 427 -16.98 -18.18 -0.09
N ARG A 428 -15.90 -17.77 -0.77
CA ARG A 428 -14.85 -18.69 -1.20
C ARG A 428 -14.18 -19.41 -0.04
N LEU A 429 -13.94 -18.76 1.09
CA LEU A 429 -13.32 -19.36 2.28
C LEU A 429 -14.20 -20.40 2.98
N LYS A 430 -15.51 -20.42 2.70
CA LYS A 430 -16.44 -21.46 3.16
C LYS A 430 -16.32 -22.75 2.34
N VAL A 431 -15.82 -22.67 1.10
CA VAL A 431 -15.63 -23.83 0.22
C VAL A 431 -14.28 -24.51 0.54
N ARG A 432 -14.30 -25.46 1.48
CA ARG A 432 -13.08 -26.05 2.08
C ARG A 432 -12.69 -27.46 1.60
N GLU A 433 -13.35 -28.02 0.61
CA GLU A 433 -13.10 -29.40 0.16
C GLU A 433 -12.01 -29.49 -0.93
#